data_AF-A0A9D6RND7-F1
#
_entry.id   AF-A0A9D6RND7-F1
#
_cell.length_a   1.000
_cell.length_b   1.000
_cell.length_c   1.000
_cell.angle_alpha   90.00
_cell.angle_beta   90.00
_cell.angle_gamma   90.00
#
_symmetry.space_group_name_H-M   'P 1'
#
loop_
_entity.id
_entity.type
_entity.pdbx_description
1 polymer ?
#
loop_
_entity_poly.entity_id
_entity_poly.type
_entity_poly.pdbx_seq_one_letter_code
_entity_poly.pdbx_strand_id
1 'polypeptide(L)'
;MSKASVYLLLTVVFVAVGIWGLVHGLNPGGKLRVDDLSFGSSRTGLQAENPEFEAGEMLWLTFKVRGCAADNLQNCNGVLDVKVEGPADFNLPRGQGPFQFRKNSDITHLDYNEKVRVPRDAATGEYKLIITVDDTVADKKVERTFDFSVKADPAMQNVDRRAYGQYLACQSNVKNVATGLEMWSTDNEGRYPGSLAQLVPDYLRAIPTCPSAGTDSYSPTYRSSTDPDVFTVLCQGAHHTDAGAPENYPEYSSVTGIKD
;
A
#
# COMPACT_ATOMS: atom_id res chain seq x y z
N MET A 1 -2.65 8.67 70.10
CA MET A 1 -3.31 9.05 68.83
C MET A 1 -4.35 7.99 68.50
N SER A 2 -5.61 8.38 68.34
CA SER A 2 -6.71 7.43 68.09
C SER A 2 -6.68 6.96 66.64
N LYS A 3 -7.16 5.74 66.38
CA LYS A 3 -7.22 5.12 65.04
C LYS A 3 -7.99 5.96 64.00
N ALA A 4 -8.80 6.94 64.45
CA ALA A 4 -9.51 7.87 63.58
C ALA A 4 -8.60 8.92 62.91
N SER A 5 -7.48 9.31 63.54
CA SER A 5 -6.57 10.34 62.97
C SER A 5 -5.66 9.80 61.86
N VAL A 6 -5.45 8.48 61.79
CA VAL A 6 -4.62 7.84 60.75
C VAL A 6 -5.40 7.70 59.43
N TYR A 7 -6.73 7.48 59.50
CA TYR A 7 -7.56 7.34 58.31
C TYR A 7 -7.78 8.65 57.54
N LEU A 8 -7.88 9.78 58.25
CA LEU A 8 -8.07 11.10 57.63
C LEU A 8 -6.80 11.59 56.90
N LEU A 9 -5.62 11.22 57.38
CA LEU A 9 -4.35 11.57 56.72
C LEU A 9 -4.10 10.75 55.45
N LEU A 10 -4.55 9.49 55.43
CA LEU A 10 -4.43 8.60 54.26
C LEU A 10 -5.38 8.99 53.12
N THR A 11 -6.58 9.49 53.41
CA THR A 11 -7.54 9.89 52.34
C THR A 11 -7.14 11.19 51.64
N VAL A 12 -6.51 12.14 52.34
CA VAL A 12 -6.03 13.40 51.72
C VAL A 12 -4.84 13.16 50.78
N VAL A 13 -3.98 12.17 51.07
CA VAL A 13 -2.86 11.81 50.19
C VAL A 13 -3.35 11.15 48.89
N PHE A 14 -4.40 10.30 48.93
CA PHE A 14 -4.93 9.68 47.71
C PHE A 14 -5.67 10.66 46.78
N VAL A 15 -6.31 11.70 47.32
CA VAL A 15 -6.93 12.74 46.48
C VAL A 15 -5.86 13.68 45.87
N ALA A 16 -4.77 13.95 46.58
CA ALA A 16 -3.65 14.73 46.04
C ALA A 16 -2.85 13.98 44.95
N VAL A 17 -2.68 12.65 45.09
CA VAL A 17 -2.02 11.82 44.06
C VAL A 17 -2.96 11.50 42.89
N GLY A 18 -4.25 11.32 43.14
CA GLY A 18 -5.26 11.07 42.11
C GLY A 18 -5.58 12.27 41.20
N ILE A 19 -5.37 13.50 41.69
CA ILE A 19 -5.55 14.72 40.87
C ILE A 19 -4.25 15.10 40.14
N TRP A 20 -3.08 14.64 40.59
CA TRP A 20 -1.82 14.83 39.86
C TRP A 20 -1.70 13.96 38.61
N GLY A 21 -2.41 12.82 38.56
CA GLY A 21 -2.47 11.95 37.39
C GLY A 21 -3.36 12.45 36.23
N LEU A 22 -4.16 13.50 36.46
CA LEU A 22 -5.11 14.01 35.45
C LEU A 22 -4.78 15.40 34.89
N VAL A 23 -3.69 16.05 35.31
CA VAL A 23 -3.27 17.38 34.82
C VAL A 23 -1.86 17.34 34.21
N HIS A 24 -1.33 16.15 33.92
CA HIS A 24 -0.12 15.97 33.13
C HIS A 24 -0.40 15.42 31.72
N GLY A 25 -1.53 15.85 31.12
CA GLY A 25 -1.62 16.03 29.67
C GLY A 25 -0.72 17.18 29.17
N LEU A 26 0.42 17.39 29.83
CA LEU A 26 1.47 18.31 29.41
C LEU A 26 2.15 17.67 28.23
N ASN A 27 1.65 18.05 27.05
CA ASN A 27 2.25 17.92 25.74
C ASN A 27 3.79 17.78 25.83
N PRO A 28 4.34 16.55 25.79
CA PRO A 28 5.79 16.37 25.88
C PRO A 28 6.35 16.95 24.59
N GLY A 29 6.88 18.17 24.70
CA GLY A 29 6.92 19.14 23.62
C GLY A 29 7.39 18.59 22.29
N GLY A 30 6.58 18.79 21.24
CA GLY A 30 7.02 18.89 19.83
C GLY A 30 8.10 17.92 19.37
N LYS A 31 8.13 16.69 19.89
CA LYS A 31 9.05 15.65 19.44
C LYS A 31 8.38 14.90 18.32
N LEU A 32 9.05 14.87 17.18
CA LEU A 32 8.64 14.08 16.03
C LEU A 32 8.39 12.64 16.45
N ARG A 33 7.21 12.13 16.12
CA ARG A 33 6.79 10.77 16.46
C ARG A 33 5.71 10.26 15.50
N VAL A 34 5.65 8.94 15.43
CA VAL A 34 4.59 8.18 14.76
C VAL A 34 3.73 7.55 15.85
N ASP A 35 2.46 7.94 15.89
CA ASP A 35 1.42 7.55 16.85
C ASP A 35 0.28 6.80 16.14
N ASP A 36 -0.64 6.22 16.92
CA ASP A 36 -1.90 5.62 16.47
C ASP A 36 -1.73 4.61 15.32
N LEU A 37 -0.59 3.91 15.28
CA LEU A 37 -0.37 2.93 14.24
C LEU A 37 -1.29 1.73 14.42
N SER A 38 -2.09 1.49 13.39
CA SER A 38 -2.93 0.32 13.26
C SER A 38 -2.61 -0.36 11.95
N PHE A 39 -2.41 -1.67 12.01
CA PHE A 39 -2.10 -2.51 10.87
C PHE A 39 -3.02 -3.71 10.89
N GLY A 40 -3.66 -4.00 9.77
CA GLY A 40 -4.73 -4.98 9.73
C GLY A 40 -5.06 -5.46 8.34
N SER A 41 -6.08 -6.30 8.22
CA SER A 41 -6.48 -6.87 6.94
C SER A 41 -7.99 -6.81 6.70
N SER A 42 -8.41 -7.01 5.45
CA SER A 42 -9.83 -7.10 5.10
C SER A 42 -10.57 -8.24 5.80
N ARG A 43 -9.88 -9.33 6.18
CA ARG A 43 -10.53 -10.45 6.89
C ARG A 43 -10.52 -10.29 8.39
N THR A 44 -9.41 -9.83 8.95
CA THR A 44 -9.19 -9.85 10.40
C THR A 44 -9.45 -8.52 11.08
N GLY A 45 -9.63 -7.44 10.30
CA GLY A 45 -9.72 -6.09 10.82
C GLY A 45 -8.37 -5.58 11.32
N LEU A 46 -8.38 -4.57 12.19
CA LEU A 46 -7.18 -4.01 12.80
C LEU A 46 -6.62 -4.99 13.85
N GLN A 47 -5.33 -5.28 13.78
CA GLN A 47 -4.63 -6.17 14.70
C GLN A 47 -3.59 -5.40 15.52
N ALA A 48 -3.44 -5.76 16.79
CA ALA A 48 -2.62 -5.01 17.74
C ALA A 48 -1.17 -5.50 17.85
N GLU A 49 -0.92 -6.81 17.71
CA GLU A 49 0.41 -7.40 17.95
C GLU A 49 0.67 -8.56 16.98
N ASN A 50 1.87 -8.56 16.36
CA ASN A 50 2.38 -9.60 15.45
C ASN A 50 1.33 -10.19 14.51
N PRO A 51 0.69 -9.35 13.67
CA PRO A 51 -0.39 -9.82 12.86
C PRO A 51 0.09 -10.82 11.82
N GLU A 52 -0.81 -11.74 11.50
CA GLU A 52 -0.58 -12.75 10.49
C GLU A 52 -1.54 -12.50 9.32
N PHE A 53 -0.99 -12.51 8.11
CA PHE A 53 -1.74 -12.25 6.88
C PHE A 53 -1.55 -13.37 5.88
N GLU A 54 -2.52 -13.55 5.00
CA GLU A 54 -2.35 -14.44 3.85
C GLU A 54 -1.80 -13.66 2.65
N ALA A 55 -0.96 -14.32 1.85
CA ALA A 55 -0.58 -13.79 0.54
C ALA A 55 -1.85 -13.53 -0.30
N GLY A 56 -1.86 -12.43 -1.05
CA GLY A 56 -3.03 -11.95 -1.81
C GLY A 56 -4.02 -11.10 -1.01
N GLU A 57 -3.90 -11.04 0.33
CA GLU A 57 -4.81 -10.29 1.18
C GLU A 57 -4.61 -8.76 1.09
N MET A 58 -5.70 -8.01 1.26
CA MET A 58 -5.66 -6.54 1.36
C MET A 58 -5.36 -6.13 2.81
N LEU A 59 -4.22 -5.48 2.99
CA LEU A 59 -3.78 -4.85 4.23
C LEU A 59 -4.22 -3.39 4.31
N TRP A 60 -4.39 -2.92 5.53
CA TRP A 60 -4.74 -1.55 5.89
C TRP A 60 -3.68 -1.03 6.84
N LEU A 61 -3.00 0.03 6.44
CA LEU A 61 -2.01 0.71 7.27
C LEU A 61 -2.51 2.11 7.59
N THR A 62 -2.68 2.40 8.87
CA THR A 62 -3.07 3.73 9.34
C THR A 62 -2.14 4.19 10.44
N PHE A 63 -1.62 5.41 10.38
CA PHE A 63 -0.85 6.00 11.47
C PHE A 63 -0.91 7.53 11.43
N LYS A 64 -0.49 8.17 12.52
CA LYS A 64 -0.40 9.62 12.63
C LYS A 64 1.02 10.08 12.85
N VAL A 65 1.47 11.06 12.08
CA VAL A 65 2.71 11.77 12.35
C VAL A 65 2.40 13.00 13.20
N ARG A 66 3.11 13.18 14.33
CA ARG A 66 2.97 14.34 15.23
C ARG A 66 4.31 14.95 15.58
N GLY A 67 4.29 16.19 16.05
CA GLY A 67 5.45 16.84 16.68
C GLY A 67 6.55 17.29 15.73
N CYS A 68 6.21 17.54 14.46
CA CYS A 68 7.14 18.11 13.48
C CYS A 68 7.43 19.60 13.77
N ALA A 69 8.65 20.04 13.44
CA ALA A 69 9.04 21.43 13.44
C ALA A 69 8.41 22.17 12.26
N ALA A 70 8.11 23.45 12.46
CA ALA A 70 7.52 24.29 11.44
C ALA A 70 8.54 25.32 10.96
N ASP A 71 8.53 25.60 9.66
CA ASP A 71 9.32 26.65 9.04
C ASP A 71 8.78 28.05 9.42
N ASN A 72 9.39 29.09 8.84
CA ASN A 72 8.98 30.48 9.07
C ASN A 72 7.55 30.80 8.60
N LEU A 73 6.95 29.94 7.77
CA LEU A 73 5.57 30.03 7.28
C LEU A 73 4.61 29.13 8.07
N GLN A 74 5.08 28.53 9.17
CA GLN A 74 4.35 27.55 9.97
C GLN A 74 4.02 26.26 9.20
N ASN A 75 4.81 25.88 8.19
CA ASN A 75 4.66 24.59 7.52
C ASN A 75 5.64 23.56 8.12
N CYS A 76 5.11 22.39 8.46
CA CYS A 76 5.92 21.21 8.66
C CYS A 76 6.23 20.60 7.29
N ASN A 77 7.51 20.34 7.04
CA ASN A 77 7.99 19.73 5.81
C ASN A 77 8.82 18.49 6.13
N GLY A 78 8.58 17.40 5.41
CA GLY A 78 9.32 16.17 5.65
C GLY A 78 9.22 15.16 4.53
N VAL A 79 9.86 14.03 4.75
CA VAL A 79 9.80 12.86 3.87
C VAL A 79 9.25 11.68 4.67
N LEU A 80 8.23 11.03 4.11
CA LEU A 80 7.73 9.76 4.61
C LEU A 80 8.29 8.64 3.72
N ASP A 81 8.79 7.59 4.35
CA ASP A 81 9.28 6.38 3.70
C ASP A 81 8.72 5.16 4.43
N VAL A 82 7.96 4.33 3.73
CA VAL A 82 7.38 3.08 4.23
C VAL A 82 7.92 1.92 3.42
N LYS A 83 8.59 1.00 4.10
CA LYS A 83 9.30 -0.15 3.52
C LYS A 83 8.85 -1.45 4.17
N VAL A 84 8.91 -2.53 3.40
CA VAL A 84 8.74 -3.90 3.90
C VAL A 84 10.03 -4.66 3.66
N GLU A 85 10.57 -5.26 4.72
CA GLU A 85 11.72 -6.17 4.66
C GLU A 85 11.25 -7.59 5.00
N GLY A 86 11.76 -8.60 4.30
CA GLY A 86 11.41 -9.99 4.59
C GLY A 86 12.10 -11.02 3.69
N PRO A 87 11.61 -12.28 3.68
CA PRO A 87 12.16 -13.37 2.86
C PRO A 87 12.08 -13.10 1.35
N ALA A 88 11.13 -12.24 0.94
CA ALA A 88 11.04 -11.70 -0.40
C ALA A 88 10.66 -10.21 -0.29
N ASP A 89 11.42 -9.35 -0.94
CA ASP A 89 11.09 -7.93 -0.98
C ASP A 89 9.80 -7.73 -1.78
N PHE A 90 8.82 -7.03 -1.21
CA PHE A 90 7.71 -6.52 -1.99
C PHE A 90 7.44 -5.05 -1.67
N ASN A 91 7.28 -4.27 -2.75
CA ASN A 91 7.19 -2.83 -2.65
C ASN A 91 5.79 -2.36 -2.28
N LEU A 92 5.73 -1.36 -1.39
CA LEU A 92 4.49 -0.64 -1.10
C LEU A 92 4.34 0.52 -2.10
N PRO A 93 3.25 0.57 -2.89
CA PRO A 93 3.16 1.45 -4.06
C PRO A 93 3.12 2.97 -3.77
N ARG A 94 2.78 3.41 -2.54
CA ARG A 94 2.68 4.84 -2.18
C ARG A 94 3.47 5.26 -0.94
N GLY A 95 4.33 4.39 -0.43
CA GLY A 95 4.99 4.60 0.86
C GLY A 95 6.03 5.72 0.90
N GLN A 96 6.37 6.35 -0.22
CA GLN A 96 7.52 7.23 -0.34
C GLN A 96 7.15 8.58 -0.94
N GLY A 97 7.51 9.66 -0.24
CA GLY A 97 7.41 10.99 -0.82
C GLY A 97 7.48 12.13 0.19
N PRO A 98 7.63 13.37 -0.32
CA PRO A 98 7.55 14.55 0.52
C PRO A 98 6.14 14.72 1.06
N PHE A 99 6.02 15.20 2.29
CA PHE A 99 4.77 15.68 2.86
C PHE A 99 4.93 17.12 3.34
N GLN A 100 3.83 17.86 3.30
CA GLN A 100 3.75 19.20 3.86
C GLN A 100 2.38 19.38 4.51
N PHE A 101 2.36 19.95 5.71
CA PHE A 101 1.11 20.40 6.34
C PHE A 101 1.33 21.64 7.19
N ARG A 102 0.31 22.49 7.27
CA ARG A 102 0.37 23.73 8.05
C ARG A 102 0.15 23.46 9.53
N LYS A 103 1.09 23.85 10.36
CA LYS A 103 1.00 23.81 11.82
C LYS A 103 0.05 24.90 12.30
N ASN A 104 -1.22 24.52 12.48
CA ASN A 104 -2.26 25.42 12.97
C ASN A 104 -2.38 25.41 14.50
N SER A 105 -1.83 24.38 15.17
CA SER A 105 -1.77 24.25 16.63
C SER A 105 -0.65 23.31 17.07
N ASP A 106 -0.42 23.20 18.37
CA ASP A 106 0.53 22.24 18.95
C ASP A 106 0.15 20.76 18.71
N ILE A 107 -1.08 20.49 18.26
CA ILE A 107 -1.63 19.15 17.99
C ILE A 107 -1.92 19.01 16.50
N THR A 108 -1.06 19.54 15.64
CA THR A 108 -1.16 19.28 14.20
C THR A 108 -0.60 17.89 13.91
N HIS A 109 -1.32 17.11 13.10
CA HIS A 109 -0.92 15.76 12.70
C HIS A 109 -1.18 15.52 11.21
N LEU A 110 -0.43 14.59 10.63
CA LEU A 110 -0.70 14.03 9.31
C LEU A 110 -1.30 12.63 9.50
N ASP A 111 -2.52 12.43 9.00
CA ASP A 111 -3.13 11.11 8.91
C ASP A 111 -2.64 10.41 7.65
N TYR A 112 -2.05 9.22 7.81
CA TYR A 112 -1.69 8.34 6.71
C TYR A 112 -2.64 7.15 6.70
N ASN A 113 -3.27 6.86 5.56
CA ASN A 113 -4.17 5.73 5.38
C ASN A 113 -3.92 5.10 4.01
N GLU A 114 -3.32 3.91 3.99
CA GLU A 114 -2.99 3.22 2.75
C GLU A 114 -3.53 1.79 2.75
N LYS A 115 -3.97 1.34 1.56
CA LYS A 115 -4.36 -0.05 1.33
C LYS A 115 -3.31 -0.72 0.47
N VAL A 116 -2.79 -1.83 0.94
CA VAL A 116 -1.70 -2.55 0.26
C VAL A 116 -2.15 -3.99 0.06
N ARG A 117 -2.01 -4.54 -1.13
CA ARG A 117 -2.19 -5.97 -1.35
C ARG A 117 -0.87 -6.71 -1.05
N VAL A 118 -0.89 -7.73 -0.20
CA VAL A 118 0.23 -8.67 -0.11
C VAL A 118 0.33 -9.40 -1.44
N PRO A 119 1.48 -9.44 -2.12
CA PRO A 119 1.62 -10.22 -3.35
C PRO A 119 1.18 -11.66 -3.13
N ARG A 120 0.46 -12.25 -4.09
CA ARG A 120 -0.02 -13.64 -3.96
C ARG A 120 1.13 -14.63 -3.85
N ASP A 121 2.30 -14.28 -4.38
CA ASP A 121 3.55 -15.03 -4.35
C ASP A 121 4.51 -14.60 -3.24
N ALA A 122 4.07 -13.77 -2.29
CA ALA A 122 4.87 -13.45 -1.12
C ALA A 122 5.30 -14.73 -0.41
N ALA A 123 6.59 -14.85 -0.15
CA ALA A 123 7.15 -16.01 0.52
C ALA A 123 6.57 -16.11 1.95
N THR A 124 6.24 -17.32 2.40
CA THR A 124 5.83 -17.52 3.79
C THR A 124 6.98 -17.15 4.73
N GLY A 125 6.69 -16.40 5.79
CA GLY A 125 7.67 -16.09 6.82
C GLY A 125 7.39 -14.79 7.57
N GLU A 126 8.39 -14.34 8.32
CA GLU A 126 8.36 -13.13 9.13
C GLU A 126 8.84 -11.93 8.32
N TYR A 127 8.11 -10.83 8.39
CA TYR A 127 8.34 -9.57 7.70
C TYR A 127 8.39 -8.41 8.69
N LYS A 128 8.98 -7.30 8.25
CA LYS A 128 9.05 -6.05 9.00
C LYS A 128 8.53 -4.90 8.16
N LEU A 129 7.50 -4.22 8.65
CA LEU A 129 7.07 -2.93 8.15
C LEU A 129 7.87 -1.83 8.84
N ILE A 130 8.66 -1.08 8.10
CA ILE A 130 9.49 0.02 8.59
C ILE A 130 8.89 1.34 8.10
N ILE A 131 8.50 2.20 9.03
CA ILE A 131 8.01 3.55 8.77
C ILE A 131 9.06 4.53 9.25
N THR A 132 9.57 5.30 8.32
CA THR A 132 10.54 6.36 8.54
C THR A 132 9.88 7.71 8.23
N VAL A 133 9.96 8.62 9.20
CA VAL A 133 9.55 10.01 9.01
C VAL A 133 10.76 10.89 9.26
N ASP A 134 11.10 11.68 8.25
CA ASP A 134 12.17 12.67 8.29
C ASP A 134 11.57 14.08 8.30
N ASP A 135 11.81 14.82 9.38
CA ASP A 135 11.48 16.24 9.51
C ASP A 135 12.66 17.07 8.98
N THR A 136 12.49 17.57 7.77
CA THR A 136 13.52 18.30 7.03
C THR A 136 13.78 19.70 7.58
N VAL A 137 12.90 20.22 8.45
CA VAL A 137 13.07 21.54 9.08
C VAL A 137 13.94 21.42 10.33
N ALA A 138 13.71 20.40 11.15
CA ALA A 138 14.50 20.17 12.37
C ALA A 138 15.68 19.22 12.22
N ASP A 139 15.87 18.62 11.03
CA ASP A 139 16.85 17.55 10.79
C ASP A 139 16.68 16.42 11.81
N LYS A 140 15.44 15.97 11.97
CA LYS A 140 15.06 14.93 12.93
C LYS A 140 14.38 13.79 12.21
N LYS A 141 14.79 12.58 12.57
CA LYS A 141 14.24 11.35 12.00
C LYS A 141 13.62 10.50 13.11
N VAL A 142 12.45 9.94 12.85
CA VAL A 142 11.85 8.90 13.68
C VAL A 142 11.58 7.66 12.84
N GLU A 143 11.84 6.51 13.41
CA GLU A 143 11.61 5.21 12.80
C GLU A 143 10.70 4.39 13.70
N ARG A 144 9.76 3.66 13.10
CA ARG A 144 8.94 2.65 13.74
C ARG A 144 8.96 1.37 12.91
N THR A 145 9.12 0.26 13.61
CA THR A 145 9.14 -1.07 13.01
C THR A 145 8.00 -1.89 13.57
N PHE A 146 7.33 -2.63 12.70
CA PHE A 146 6.25 -3.55 13.05
C PHE A 146 6.53 -4.90 12.41
N ASP A 147 6.67 -5.91 13.26
CA ASP A 147 6.83 -7.29 12.80
C ASP A 147 5.45 -7.87 12.45
N PHE A 148 5.38 -8.65 11.38
CA PHE A 148 4.18 -9.37 10.95
C PHE A 148 4.58 -10.64 10.21
N SER A 149 3.70 -11.61 10.10
CA SER A 149 3.96 -12.83 9.35
C SER A 149 3.04 -12.96 8.13
N VAL A 150 3.57 -13.54 7.06
CA VAL A 150 2.80 -13.89 5.86
C VAL A 150 2.73 -15.40 5.75
N LYS A 151 1.52 -15.92 5.58
CA LYS A 151 1.22 -17.30 5.20
C LYS A 151 0.99 -17.40 3.70
N ALA A 152 1.33 -18.55 3.14
CA ALA A 152 1.00 -18.88 1.76
C ALA A 152 -0.51 -18.70 1.50
N ASP A 153 -0.85 -18.14 0.34
CA ASP A 153 -2.24 -18.07 -0.13
C ASP A 153 -2.79 -19.50 -0.17
N PRO A 154 -3.87 -19.83 0.57
CA PRO A 154 -4.50 -21.15 0.50
C PRO A 154 -4.88 -21.55 -0.92
N ALA A 155 -5.21 -20.58 -1.78
CA ALA A 155 -5.50 -20.81 -3.19
C ALA A 155 -4.23 -21.16 -4.00
N MET A 156 -3.04 -20.80 -3.53
CA MET A 156 -1.77 -21.14 -4.18
C MET A 156 -1.19 -22.50 -3.79
N GLN A 157 -1.73 -23.18 -2.78
CA GLN A 157 -1.13 -24.45 -2.30
C GLN A 157 -1.10 -25.55 -3.38
N ASN A 158 -1.92 -25.44 -4.44
CA ASN A 158 -1.98 -26.37 -5.56
C ASN A 158 -1.59 -25.75 -6.92
N VAL A 159 -1.01 -24.56 -6.93
CA VAL A 159 -0.66 -23.84 -8.17
C VAL A 159 0.71 -24.28 -8.68
N ASP A 160 0.82 -24.54 -9.99
CA ASP A 160 2.10 -24.82 -10.63
C ASP A 160 2.94 -23.52 -10.68
N ARG A 161 4.10 -23.52 -10.02
CA ARG A 161 5.00 -22.35 -9.96
C ARG A 161 5.45 -21.87 -11.35
N ARG A 162 5.61 -22.78 -12.31
CA ARG A 162 5.95 -22.43 -13.70
C ARG A 162 4.77 -21.75 -14.37
N ALA A 163 3.56 -22.30 -14.20
CA ALA A 163 2.34 -21.69 -14.73
C ALA A 163 2.13 -20.28 -14.14
N TYR A 164 2.38 -20.12 -12.84
CA TYR A 164 2.31 -18.82 -12.18
C TYR A 164 3.36 -17.82 -12.68
N GLY A 165 4.61 -18.26 -12.89
CA GLY A 165 5.62 -17.41 -13.52
C GLY A 165 5.21 -16.95 -14.94
N GLN A 166 4.58 -17.82 -15.73
CA GLN A 166 4.01 -17.46 -17.02
C GLN A 166 2.83 -16.47 -16.89
N TYR A 167 2.01 -16.60 -15.84
CA TYR A 167 0.92 -15.66 -15.55
C TYR A 167 1.44 -14.27 -15.19
N LEU A 168 2.44 -14.16 -14.32
CA LEU A 168 3.07 -12.87 -13.98
C LEU A 168 3.72 -12.19 -15.19
N ALA A 169 4.39 -12.97 -16.05
CA ALA A 169 4.92 -12.46 -17.30
C ALA A 169 3.79 -12.00 -18.25
N CYS A 170 2.67 -12.72 -18.28
CA CYS A 170 1.48 -12.32 -19.03
C CYS A 170 0.87 -11.01 -18.49
N GLN A 171 0.79 -10.83 -17.17
CA GLN A 171 0.36 -9.56 -16.55
C GLN A 171 1.27 -8.40 -16.96
N SER A 172 2.57 -8.62 -16.98
CA SER A 172 3.55 -7.63 -17.42
C SER A 172 3.34 -7.25 -18.89
N ASN A 173 3.07 -8.22 -19.76
CA ASN A 173 2.72 -7.96 -21.17
C ASN A 173 1.47 -7.09 -21.31
N VAL A 174 0.40 -7.39 -20.58
CA VAL A 174 -0.83 -6.59 -20.63
C VAL A 174 -0.58 -5.16 -20.13
N LYS A 175 0.22 -4.97 -19.07
CA LYS A 175 0.63 -3.63 -18.58
C LYS A 175 1.46 -2.87 -19.61
N ASN A 176 2.34 -3.54 -20.33
CA ASN A 176 3.12 -2.92 -21.41
C ASN A 176 2.22 -2.47 -22.56
N VAL A 177 1.25 -3.30 -22.96
CA VAL A 177 0.25 -2.93 -23.97
C VAL A 177 -0.59 -1.74 -23.50
N ALA A 178 -1.05 -1.75 -22.25
CA ALA A 178 -1.76 -0.63 -21.64
C ALA A 178 -0.92 0.66 -21.67
N THR A 179 0.37 0.57 -21.33
CA THR A 179 1.29 1.72 -21.40
C THR A 179 1.37 2.28 -22.82
N GLY A 180 1.50 1.41 -23.84
CA GLY A 180 1.48 1.82 -25.23
C GLY A 180 0.17 2.50 -25.65
N LEU A 181 -0.97 2.04 -25.13
CA LEU A 181 -2.29 2.64 -25.36
C LEU A 181 -2.41 4.03 -24.72
N GLU A 182 -1.90 4.22 -23.50
CA GLU A 182 -1.88 5.52 -22.81
C GLU A 182 -0.97 6.53 -23.54
N MET A 183 0.19 6.08 -24.02
CA MET A 183 1.07 6.90 -24.85
C MET A 183 0.40 7.31 -26.16
N TRP A 184 -0.23 6.37 -26.87
CA TRP A 184 -1.01 6.67 -28.07
C TRP A 184 -2.10 7.70 -27.78
N SER A 185 -2.88 7.49 -26.72
CA SER A 185 -3.97 8.37 -26.32
C SER A 185 -3.47 9.80 -26.07
N THR A 186 -2.33 9.94 -25.41
CA THR A 186 -1.66 11.23 -25.17
C THR A 186 -1.37 11.98 -26.48
N ASP A 187 -0.91 11.27 -27.50
CA ASP A 187 -0.57 11.84 -28.81
C ASP A 187 -1.78 11.99 -29.76
N ASN A 188 -2.93 11.40 -29.40
CA ASN A 188 -4.14 11.35 -30.22
C ASN A 188 -5.37 11.95 -29.51
N GLU A 189 -5.18 13.09 -28.83
CA GLU A 189 -6.25 13.90 -28.22
C GLU A 189 -7.12 13.12 -27.21
N GLY A 190 -6.52 12.17 -26.48
CA GLY A 190 -7.21 11.33 -25.51
C GLY A 190 -7.93 10.11 -26.12
N ARG A 191 -7.76 9.85 -27.43
CA ARG A 191 -8.44 8.76 -28.14
C ARG A 191 -7.57 7.52 -28.25
N TYR A 192 -8.15 6.36 -27.94
CA TYR A 192 -7.49 5.08 -28.12
C TYR A 192 -7.59 4.58 -29.57
N PRO A 193 -6.62 3.78 -30.05
CA PRO A 193 -6.64 3.26 -31.41
C PRO A 193 -7.81 2.30 -31.65
N GLY A 194 -8.10 2.02 -32.92
CA GLY A 194 -9.09 0.99 -33.28
C GLY A 194 -8.54 -0.43 -33.18
N SER A 195 -7.22 -0.59 -33.14
CA SER A 195 -6.55 -1.90 -33.00
C SER A 195 -5.16 -1.77 -32.38
N LEU A 196 -4.70 -2.83 -31.71
CA LEU A 196 -3.34 -2.86 -31.14
C LEU A 196 -2.24 -2.76 -32.21
N ALA A 197 -2.50 -3.17 -33.46
CA ALA A 197 -1.53 -3.09 -34.55
C ALA A 197 -1.04 -1.65 -34.81
N GLN A 198 -1.85 -0.65 -34.48
CA GLN A 198 -1.47 0.76 -34.61
C GLN A 198 -0.39 1.19 -33.60
N LEU A 199 -0.23 0.46 -32.49
CA LEU A 199 0.81 0.75 -31.51
C LEU A 199 2.21 0.42 -32.03
N VAL A 200 2.32 -0.42 -33.08
CA VAL A 200 3.59 -0.89 -33.62
C VAL A 200 3.95 -0.10 -34.88
N PRO A 201 5.20 0.39 -35.02
CA PRO A 201 6.34 0.20 -34.12
C PRO A 201 6.54 1.32 -33.08
N ASP A 202 5.74 2.38 -33.14
CA ASP A 202 6.08 3.66 -32.48
C ASP A 202 5.92 3.63 -30.95
N TYR A 203 4.93 2.89 -30.45
CA TYR A 203 4.62 2.78 -29.01
C TYR A 203 4.98 1.41 -28.43
N LEU A 204 4.98 0.38 -29.27
CA LEU A 204 5.40 -0.98 -28.96
C LEU A 204 6.32 -1.49 -30.06
N ARG A 205 7.42 -2.14 -29.68
CA ARG A 205 8.31 -2.80 -30.66
C ARG A 205 7.59 -3.90 -31.45
N ALA A 206 6.72 -4.65 -30.79
CA ALA A 206 5.83 -5.66 -31.34
C ALA A 206 4.71 -5.94 -30.33
N ILE A 207 3.62 -6.55 -30.77
CA ILE A 207 2.61 -7.08 -29.86
C ILE A 207 3.20 -8.30 -29.14
N PRO A 208 3.17 -8.35 -27.79
CA PRO A 208 3.73 -9.48 -27.06
C PRO A 208 2.92 -10.75 -27.31
N THR A 209 3.56 -11.91 -27.12
CA THR A 209 2.89 -13.21 -27.11
C THR A 209 2.65 -13.66 -25.67
N CYS A 210 1.52 -14.32 -25.41
CA CYS A 210 1.26 -14.92 -24.11
C CYS A 210 2.33 -15.99 -23.78
N PRO A 211 3.01 -15.93 -22.63
CA PRO A 211 4.06 -16.90 -22.27
C PRO A 211 3.59 -18.34 -22.11
N SER A 212 2.29 -18.55 -21.87
CA SER A 212 1.67 -19.86 -21.78
C SER A 212 1.12 -20.34 -23.14
N ALA A 213 0.47 -19.46 -23.91
CA ALA A 213 -0.10 -19.81 -25.22
C ALA A 213 0.95 -19.90 -26.35
N GLY A 214 2.04 -19.13 -26.25
CA GLY A 214 3.04 -18.98 -27.31
C GLY A 214 2.59 -18.14 -28.51
N THR A 215 1.43 -17.47 -28.42
CA THR A 215 0.81 -16.68 -29.50
C THR A 215 0.25 -15.37 -28.97
N ASP A 216 -0.14 -14.46 -29.87
CA ASP A 216 -0.86 -13.24 -29.51
C ASP A 216 -2.29 -13.58 -29.06
N SER A 217 -2.57 -13.41 -27.77
CA SER A 217 -3.88 -13.58 -27.15
C SER A 217 -4.52 -12.25 -26.75
N TYR A 218 -3.91 -11.11 -27.10
CA TYR A 218 -4.29 -9.77 -26.65
C TYR A 218 -5.04 -9.00 -27.74
N SER A 219 -4.55 -9.03 -28.98
CA SER A 219 -5.20 -8.33 -30.10
C SER A 219 -6.66 -8.74 -30.33
N PRO A 220 -7.04 -10.03 -30.22
CA PRO A 220 -8.44 -10.44 -30.43
C PRO A 220 -9.41 -9.87 -29.38
N THR A 221 -8.91 -9.51 -28.21
CA THR A 221 -9.70 -9.14 -27.03
C THR A 221 -9.69 -7.64 -26.76
N TYR A 222 -8.77 -6.91 -27.40
CA TYR A 222 -8.73 -5.46 -27.33
C TYR A 222 -10.06 -4.83 -27.75
N ARG A 223 -10.61 -3.99 -26.88
CA ARG A 223 -11.81 -3.18 -27.14
C ARG A 223 -11.53 -1.76 -26.67
N SER A 224 -11.97 -0.78 -27.45
CA SER A 224 -11.99 0.63 -27.08
C SER A 224 -13.38 1.22 -27.28
N SER A 225 -13.70 2.23 -26.49
CA SER A 225 -14.87 3.10 -26.64
C SER A 225 -14.40 4.54 -26.69
N THR A 226 -15.19 5.40 -27.34
CA THR A 226 -14.95 6.84 -27.47
C THR A 226 -15.88 7.70 -26.61
N ASP A 227 -16.85 7.07 -25.94
CA ASP A 227 -17.82 7.72 -25.06
C ASP A 227 -18.25 6.75 -23.94
N PRO A 228 -17.57 6.76 -22.77
CA PRO A 228 -16.32 7.48 -22.48
C PRO A 228 -15.12 6.89 -23.23
N ASP A 229 -14.03 7.66 -23.35
CA ASP A 229 -12.73 7.16 -23.85
C ASP A 229 -12.13 6.15 -22.87
N VAL A 230 -12.32 4.87 -23.16
CA VAL A 230 -11.82 3.75 -22.34
C VAL A 230 -11.34 2.61 -23.22
N PHE A 231 -10.45 1.78 -22.68
CA PHE A 231 -10.09 0.51 -23.30
C PHE A 231 -10.08 -0.64 -22.30
N THR A 232 -10.19 -1.84 -22.86
CA THR A 232 -9.94 -3.11 -22.17
C THR A 232 -9.09 -4.01 -23.06
N VAL A 233 -8.13 -4.70 -22.46
CA VAL A 233 -7.31 -5.74 -23.10
C VAL A 233 -7.11 -6.88 -22.12
N LEU A 234 -7.16 -8.12 -22.60
CA LEU A 234 -6.96 -9.29 -21.75
C LEU A 234 -6.24 -10.42 -22.48
N CYS A 235 -5.68 -11.38 -21.74
CA CYS A 235 -5.19 -12.63 -22.32
C CYS A 235 -6.37 -13.57 -22.60
N GLN A 236 -6.68 -13.84 -23.87
CA GLN A 236 -7.80 -14.72 -24.24
C GLN A 236 -7.57 -16.18 -23.82
N GLY A 237 -8.60 -16.85 -23.30
CA GLY A 237 -8.61 -18.31 -23.09
C GLY A 237 -8.21 -18.77 -21.68
N ALA A 238 -8.00 -20.08 -21.54
CA ALA A 238 -7.74 -20.77 -20.26
C ALA A 238 -6.23 -20.99 -19.98
N HIS A 239 -5.34 -20.18 -20.56
CA HIS A 239 -3.89 -20.43 -20.52
C HIS A 239 -3.25 -20.31 -19.14
N HIS A 240 -3.97 -19.79 -18.14
CA HIS A 240 -3.46 -19.53 -16.81
C HIS A 240 -4.30 -20.17 -15.70
N THR A 241 -5.16 -21.15 -16.02
CA THR A 241 -5.94 -21.89 -15.01
C THR A 241 -5.05 -22.66 -14.03
N ASP A 242 -3.93 -23.19 -14.52
CA ASP A 242 -2.92 -23.88 -13.69
C ASP A 242 -2.17 -22.91 -12.77
N ALA A 243 -2.24 -21.60 -13.06
CA ALA A 243 -1.77 -20.51 -12.20
C ALA A 243 -2.83 -20.07 -11.17
N GLY A 244 -4.01 -20.70 -11.16
CA GLY A 244 -5.17 -20.30 -10.36
C GLY A 244 -5.96 -19.12 -10.93
N ALA A 245 -5.64 -18.64 -12.13
CA ALA A 245 -6.36 -17.54 -12.77
C ALA A 245 -7.64 -18.03 -13.46
N PRO A 246 -8.72 -17.24 -13.48
CA PRO A 246 -9.90 -17.57 -14.30
C PRO A 246 -9.58 -17.56 -15.80
N GLU A 247 -10.48 -18.11 -16.61
CA GLU A 247 -10.40 -17.93 -18.07
C GLU A 247 -10.48 -16.44 -18.43
N ASN A 248 -9.76 -16.05 -19.49
CA ASN A 248 -9.68 -14.67 -19.97
C ASN A 248 -8.97 -13.69 -19.02
N TYR A 249 -8.00 -14.18 -18.23
CA TYR A 249 -7.13 -13.39 -17.36
C TYR A 249 -5.65 -13.56 -17.75
N PRO A 250 -4.80 -12.54 -17.53
CA PRO A 250 -5.11 -11.28 -16.86
C PRO A 250 -5.83 -10.27 -17.76
N GLU A 251 -6.64 -9.40 -17.16
CA GLU A 251 -7.36 -8.30 -17.81
C GLU A 251 -6.83 -6.96 -17.33
N TYR A 252 -6.73 -5.97 -18.22
CA TYR A 252 -6.46 -4.58 -17.87
C TYR A 252 -7.49 -3.67 -18.54
N SER A 253 -7.98 -2.68 -17.80
CA SER A 253 -8.76 -1.58 -18.36
C SER A 253 -8.21 -0.22 -17.93
N SER A 254 -8.43 0.82 -18.72
CA SER A 254 -8.07 2.20 -18.35
C SER A 254 -8.80 2.70 -17.09
N VAL A 255 -9.90 2.04 -16.70
CA VAL A 255 -10.71 2.42 -15.54
C VAL A 255 -10.25 1.73 -14.25
N THR A 256 -9.97 0.43 -14.31
CA THR A 256 -9.69 -0.39 -13.12
C THR A 256 -8.23 -0.80 -12.98
N GLY A 257 -7.42 -0.60 -14.02
CA GLY A 257 -6.09 -1.20 -14.11
C GLY A 257 -6.16 -2.72 -14.26
N ILE A 258 -5.09 -3.39 -13.82
CA ILE A 258 -4.96 -4.86 -13.84
C ILE A 258 -5.98 -5.51 -12.90
N LYS A 259 -6.62 -6.58 -13.38
CA LYS A 259 -7.48 -7.47 -12.58
C LYS A 259 -6.80 -8.83 -12.49
N ASP A 260 -6.72 -9.35 -11.25
CA ASP A 260 -6.03 -10.59 -10.88
C ASP A 260 -6.98 -11.67 -10.39
#